data_AF-A0A0W0TFD1-F1
#
_entry.id   AF-A0A0W0TFD1-F1
#
_cell.length_a   1.000
_cell.length_b   1.000
_cell.length_c   1.000
_cell.angle_alpha   90.00
_cell.angle_beta   90.00
_cell.angle_gamma   90.00
#
_symmetry.space_group_name_H-M   'P 1'
#
loop_
_entity.id
_entity.type
_entity.pdbx_description
1 polymer ?
#
loop_
_entity_poly.entity_id
_entity_poly.type
_entity_poly.pdbx_seq_one_letter_code
_entity_poly.pdbx_strand_id
1 'polypeptide(L)'
;MRKNSLRQAANRYFQLDNRGSYQEKKKRAYVIQKMIDDLFRIGEVPVSWQDMKSEHIQKLIEYWKRNLVKDATIMRYMTIIRNYLHNINCPISNIDNKSLQLHRKKLKPQRLKWQPNLWESFSEMTSRIIMALQTEFGLTFSEAIHIKPGVHIKEHKLSLTREITFNSVDRTIPLRNEIQKIILSDLEKLTNRQSLVQFFSYKRLKLSWNHALIELDIPIKKSWRYLYAKKMYQYLLPILGNYQTCLVLQDELGIKSRNTLWTYLHE
;
A
#
# COMPACT_ATOMS: atom_id res chain seq x y z
N MET A 1 -19.76 30.27 -15.15
CA MET A 1 -18.39 30.83 -15.16
C MET A 1 -17.52 30.38 -13.98
N ARG A 2 -17.95 30.55 -12.72
CA ARG A 2 -17.13 30.27 -11.51
C ARG A 2 -16.46 28.89 -11.47
N LYS A 3 -17.22 27.83 -11.77
CA LYS A 3 -16.72 26.44 -11.86
C LYS A 3 -15.54 26.26 -12.84
N ASN A 4 -15.59 26.92 -13.99
CA ASN A 4 -14.58 26.75 -15.04
C ASN A 4 -13.26 27.42 -14.64
N SER A 5 -13.32 28.56 -13.94
CA SER A 5 -12.13 29.24 -13.41
C SER A 5 -11.37 28.36 -12.41
N LEU A 6 -12.08 27.80 -11.41
CA LEU A 6 -11.47 26.92 -10.40
C LEU A 6 -10.83 25.69 -11.04
N ARG A 7 -11.53 25.06 -12.00
CA ARG A 7 -11.03 23.89 -12.74
C ARG A 7 -9.77 24.21 -13.55
N GLN A 8 -9.75 25.34 -14.26
CA GLN A 8 -8.59 25.73 -15.06
C GLN A 8 -7.35 25.95 -14.19
N ALA A 9 -7.49 26.65 -13.07
CA ALA A 9 -6.40 26.85 -12.11
C ALA A 9 -5.88 25.51 -11.54
N ALA A 10 -6.79 24.61 -11.14
CA ALA A 10 -6.41 23.29 -10.63
C ALA A 10 -5.70 22.44 -11.70
N ASN A 11 -6.20 22.43 -12.94
CA ASN A 11 -5.58 21.68 -14.03
C ASN A 11 -4.17 22.19 -14.34
N ARG A 12 -3.97 23.52 -14.38
CA ARG A 12 -2.64 24.12 -14.55
C ARG A 12 -1.69 23.69 -13.43
N TYR A 13 -2.14 23.73 -12.18
CA TYR A 13 -1.34 23.27 -11.05
C TYR A 13 -0.93 21.79 -11.22
N PHE A 14 -1.85 20.90 -11.59
CA PHE A 14 -1.53 19.47 -11.74
C PHE A 14 -0.70 19.12 -12.97
N GLN A 15 -0.73 19.95 -14.02
CA GLN A 15 0.17 19.81 -15.17
C GLN A 15 1.62 20.15 -14.79
N LEU A 16 1.82 21.12 -13.88
CA LEU A 16 3.15 21.54 -13.43
C LEU A 16 3.67 20.70 -12.25
N ASP A 17 2.79 20.15 -11.41
CA ASP A 17 3.17 19.38 -10.22
C ASP A 17 3.64 17.96 -10.55
N ASN A 18 4.96 17.80 -10.68
CA ASN A 18 5.59 16.54 -11.02
C ASN A 18 5.83 15.57 -9.86
N ARG A 19 5.34 15.87 -8.65
CA ARG A 19 5.57 15.04 -7.46
C ARG A 19 4.71 13.76 -7.43
N GLY A 20 5.27 12.70 -6.87
CA GLY A 20 4.59 11.41 -6.63
C GLY A 20 4.43 10.53 -7.88
N SER A 21 3.96 9.31 -7.66
CA SER A 21 3.68 8.34 -8.72
C SER A 21 2.52 8.77 -9.62
N TYR A 22 2.41 8.20 -10.83
CA TYR A 22 1.31 8.47 -11.76
C TYR A 22 -0.07 8.28 -11.12
N GLN A 23 -0.24 7.20 -10.32
CA GLN A 23 -1.50 6.92 -9.63
C GLN A 23 -1.82 7.98 -8.56
N GLU A 24 -0.80 8.45 -7.83
CA GLU A 24 -0.98 9.52 -6.83
C GLU A 24 -1.33 10.85 -7.50
N LYS A 25 -0.67 11.20 -8.60
CA LYS A 25 -1.00 12.39 -9.40
C LYS A 25 -2.46 12.35 -9.87
N LYS A 26 -2.87 11.24 -10.52
CA LYS A 26 -4.26 11.04 -10.97
C LYS A 26 -5.26 11.14 -9.83
N LYS A 27 -4.93 10.57 -8.66
CA LYS A 27 -5.78 10.62 -7.48
C LYS A 27 -5.88 12.03 -6.88
N ARG A 28 -4.80 12.80 -6.82
CA ARG A 28 -4.84 14.20 -6.36
C ARG A 28 -5.73 15.05 -7.25
N ALA A 29 -5.54 14.96 -8.57
CA ALA A 29 -6.37 15.65 -9.55
C ALA A 29 -7.86 15.26 -9.41
N TYR A 30 -8.15 13.96 -9.32
CA TYR A 30 -9.52 13.47 -9.12
C TYR A 30 -10.20 14.08 -7.89
N VAL A 31 -9.51 14.14 -6.75
CA VAL A 31 -10.11 14.64 -5.51
C VAL A 31 -10.41 16.14 -5.59
N ILE A 32 -9.50 16.95 -6.14
CA ILE A 32 -9.75 18.39 -6.31
C ILE A 32 -10.85 18.64 -7.33
N GLN A 33 -10.87 17.90 -8.43
CA GLN A 33 -11.94 17.96 -9.42
C GLN A 33 -13.31 17.59 -8.81
N LYS A 34 -13.35 16.51 -8.03
CA LYS A 34 -14.54 16.08 -7.29
C LYS A 34 -15.02 17.15 -6.32
N MET A 35 -14.11 17.76 -5.55
CA MET A 35 -14.43 18.85 -4.64
C MET A 35 -15.11 20.02 -5.37
N ILE A 36 -14.54 20.49 -6.49
CA ILE A 36 -15.11 21.58 -7.28
C ILE A 36 -16.50 21.20 -7.82
N ASP A 37 -16.65 19.98 -8.30
CA ASP A 37 -17.90 19.51 -8.89
C ASP A 37 -19.00 19.35 -7.85
N ASP A 38 -18.66 18.89 -6.65
CA ASP A 38 -19.61 18.73 -5.55
C ASP A 38 -19.96 20.08 -4.91
N LEU A 39 -19.01 21.02 -4.77
CA LEU A 39 -19.31 22.41 -4.40
C LEU A 39 -20.29 23.06 -5.37
N PHE A 40 -20.13 22.77 -6.68
CA PHE A 40 -21.08 23.23 -7.71
C PHE A 40 -22.46 22.61 -7.57
N ARG A 41 -22.54 21.32 -7.27
CA ARG A 41 -23.82 20.63 -7.05
C ARG A 41 -24.58 21.18 -5.85
N ILE A 42 -23.90 21.57 -4.79
CA ILE A 42 -24.55 22.13 -3.58
C ILE A 42 -24.78 23.65 -3.66
N GLY A 43 -24.34 24.32 -4.72
CA GLY A 43 -24.52 25.76 -4.89
C GLY A 43 -23.52 26.64 -4.12
N GLU A 44 -22.51 26.04 -3.49
CA GLU A 44 -21.55 26.71 -2.58
C GLU A 44 -20.19 26.92 -3.28
N VAL A 45 -20.20 27.42 -4.52
CA VAL A 45 -18.97 27.61 -5.29
C VAL A 45 -18.38 28.98 -5.00
N PRO A 46 -17.14 29.06 -4.47
CA PRO A 46 -16.48 30.33 -4.28
C PRO A 46 -16.15 30.97 -5.64
N VAL A 47 -16.00 32.29 -5.68
CA VAL A 47 -15.68 33.02 -6.91
C VAL A 47 -14.27 32.68 -7.40
N SER A 48 -13.33 32.60 -6.47
CA SER A 48 -11.93 32.21 -6.68
C SER A 48 -11.45 31.23 -5.60
N TRP A 49 -10.21 30.75 -5.71
CA TRP A 49 -9.60 29.92 -4.66
C TRP A 49 -9.34 30.72 -3.38
N GLN A 50 -9.08 32.02 -3.51
CA GLN A 50 -8.85 32.96 -2.40
C GLN A 50 -10.11 33.22 -1.58
N ASP A 51 -11.29 33.12 -2.22
CA ASP A 51 -12.59 33.29 -1.55
C ASP A 51 -13.07 32.00 -0.86
N MET A 52 -12.29 30.92 -0.91
CA MET A 52 -12.66 29.67 -0.25
C MET A 52 -12.51 29.82 1.26
N LYS A 53 -13.58 29.43 1.97
CA LYS A 53 -13.71 29.55 3.44
C LYS A 53 -14.06 28.22 4.08
N SER A 54 -13.91 28.15 5.41
CA SER A 54 -14.28 26.99 6.22
C SER A 54 -15.71 26.51 5.98
N GLU A 55 -16.66 27.43 5.79
CA GLU A 55 -18.08 27.11 5.62
C GLU A 55 -18.33 26.30 4.35
N HIS A 56 -17.61 26.62 3.26
CA HIS A 56 -17.69 25.86 2.01
C HIS A 56 -17.24 24.40 2.22
N ILE A 57 -16.16 24.20 2.98
CA ILE A 57 -15.62 22.86 3.28
C ILE A 57 -16.56 22.09 4.21
N GLN A 58 -17.16 22.75 5.20
CA GLN A 58 -18.14 22.13 6.10
C GLN A 58 -19.36 21.63 5.32
N LYS A 59 -19.98 22.49 4.49
CA LYS A 59 -21.13 22.10 3.65
C LYS A 59 -20.80 20.98 2.67
N LEU A 60 -19.60 20.98 2.09
CA LEU A 60 -19.13 19.89 1.24
C LEU A 60 -19.02 18.56 2.01
N ILE A 61 -18.52 18.58 3.23
CA ILE A 61 -18.40 17.37 4.07
C ILE A 61 -19.76 16.87 4.49
N GLU A 62 -20.69 17.76 4.86
CA GLU A 62 -22.08 17.39 5.13
C GLU A 62 -22.71 16.71 3.91
N TYR A 63 -22.51 17.26 2.72
CA TYR A 63 -22.95 16.64 1.48
C TYR A 63 -22.34 15.25 1.27
N TRP A 64 -21.03 15.08 1.49
CA TRP A 64 -20.40 13.76 1.38
C TRP A 64 -20.91 12.77 2.43
N LYS A 65 -21.14 13.20 3.67
CA LYS A 65 -21.73 12.37 4.73
C LYS A 65 -23.17 11.95 4.38
N ARG A 66 -23.99 12.86 3.87
CA ARG A 66 -25.36 12.56 3.37
C ARG A 66 -25.35 11.54 2.22
N ASN A 67 -24.31 11.58 1.37
CA ASN A 67 -24.10 10.60 0.31
C ASN A 67 -23.32 9.35 0.75
N LEU A 68 -23.30 9.04 2.06
CA LEU A 68 -22.71 7.84 2.64
C LEU A 68 -21.21 7.66 2.37
N VAL A 69 -20.48 8.74 2.09
CA VAL A 69 -19.03 8.68 2.00
C VAL A 69 -18.45 8.50 3.40
N LYS A 70 -17.74 7.39 3.61
CA LYS A 70 -17.13 7.04 4.90
C LYS A 70 -16.15 8.13 5.36
N ASP A 71 -16.14 8.45 6.66
CA ASP A 71 -15.21 9.39 7.28
C ASP A 71 -13.75 9.14 6.90
N ALA A 72 -13.30 7.88 6.86
CA ALA A 72 -11.95 7.53 6.46
C ALA A 72 -11.60 7.98 5.02
N THR A 73 -12.58 7.92 4.11
CA THR A 73 -12.45 8.42 2.74
C THR A 73 -12.42 9.94 2.72
N ILE A 74 -13.30 10.59 3.48
CA ILE A 74 -13.34 12.07 3.61
C ILE A 74 -12.01 12.59 4.16
N MET A 75 -11.48 11.99 5.23
CA MET A 75 -10.16 12.35 5.79
C MET A 75 -9.04 12.23 4.75
N ARG A 76 -9.08 11.20 3.89
CA ARG A 76 -8.12 11.03 2.80
C ARG A 76 -8.27 12.11 1.72
N TYR A 77 -9.50 12.54 1.42
CA TYR A 77 -9.76 13.67 0.53
C TYR A 77 -9.27 14.98 1.15
N MET A 78 -9.58 15.23 2.42
CA MET A 78 -9.16 16.43 3.15
C MET A 78 -7.64 16.57 3.25
N THR A 79 -6.90 15.46 3.33
CA THR A 79 -5.43 15.49 3.26
C THR A 79 -4.95 16.07 1.92
N ILE A 80 -5.56 15.66 0.81
CA ILE A 80 -5.22 16.17 -0.53
C ILE A 80 -5.65 17.63 -0.67
N ILE A 81 -6.85 17.97 -0.20
CA ILE A 81 -7.41 19.32 -0.31
C ILE A 81 -6.56 20.32 0.47
N ARG A 82 -6.24 20.04 1.75
CA ARG A 82 -5.38 20.90 2.56
C ARG A 82 -4.02 21.11 1.92
N ASN A 83 -3.39 20.04 1.43
CA ASN A 83 -2.09 20.14 0.77
C ASN A 83 -2.17 20.96 -0.51
N TYR A 84 -3.21 20.78 -1.33
CA TYR A 84 -3.42 21.57 -2.54
C TYR A 84 -3.60 23.05 -2.21
N LEU A 85 -4.50 23.38 -1.27
CA LEU A 85 -4.75 24.74 -0.81
C LEU A 85 -3.49 25.43 -0.28
N HIS A 86 -2.67 24.70 0.49
CA HIS A 86 -1.38 25.21 0.95
C HIS A 86 -0.42 25.48 -0.20
N ASN A 87 -0.32 24.57 -1.19
CA ASN A 87 0.58 24.74 -2.34
C ASN A 87 0.19 25.89 -3.28
N ILE A 88 -1.08 26.29 -3.31
CA ILE A 88 -1.56 27.45 -4.08
C ILE A 88 -1.63 28.73 -3.21
N ASN A 89 -0.99 28.73 -2.03
CA ASN A 89 -0.99 29.84 -1.08
C ASN A 89 -2.39 30.32 -0.65
N CYS A 90 -3.35 29.40 -0.56
CA CYS A 90 -4.70 29.65 -0.06
C CYS A 90 -5.05 28.75 1.14
N PRO A 91 -4.23 28.71 2.21
CA PRO A 91 -4.53 27.88 3.38
C PRO A 91 -5.81 28.37 4.08
N ILE A 92 -6.62 27.44 4.57
CA ILE A 92 -7.85 27.73 5.32
C ILE A 92 -7.67 27.20 6.75
N SER A 93 -8.02 28.01 7.74
CA SER A 93 -8.02 27.62 9.16
C SER A 93 -9.22 26.74 9.51
N ASN A 94 -9.16 26.00 10.63
CA ASN A 94 -10.28 25.24 11.19
C ASN A 94 -10.88 24.15 10.27
N ILE A 95 -10.11 23.67 9.28
CA ILE A 95 -10.50 22.54 8.44
C ILE A 95 -9.74 21.27 8.79
N ASP A 96 -9.18 21.12 10.00
CA ASP A 96 -8.56 19.87 10.47
C ASP A 96 -9.62 18.80 10.82
N ASN A 97 -9.20 17.56 11.06
CA ASN A 97 -10.16 16.46 11.27
C ASN A 97 -11.03 16.64 12.53
N LYS A 98 -10.51 17.28 13.59
CA LYS A 98 -11.23 17.53 14.83
C LYS A 98 -12.31 18.60 14.59
N SER A 99 -11.92 19.73 14.00
CA SER A 99 -12.86 20.82 13.68
C SER A 99 -13.97 20.37 12.72
N LEU A 100 -13.67 19.42 11.83
CA LEU A 100 -14.64 18.85 10.89
C LEU A 100 -15.44 17.65 11.43
N GLN A 101 -15.24 17.28 12.70
CA GLN A 101 -15.90 16.14 13.34
C GLN A 101 -15.78 14.85 12.50
N LEU A 102 -14.56 14.57 12.02
CA LEU A 102 -14.23 13.38 11.24
C LEU A 102 -13.53 12.37 12.13
N HIS A 103 -14.17 11.21 12.32
CA HIS A 103 -13.67 10.18 13.22
C HIS A 103 -13.45 8.86 12.49
N ARG A 104 -12.23 8.32 12.61
CA ARG A 104 -11.93 6.98 12.13
C ARG A 104 -12.23 5.97 13.23
N LYS A 105 -13.29 5.18 13.08
CA LYS A 105 -13.50 3.99 13.91
C LYS A 105 -12.29 3.07 13.77
N LYS A 106 -11.56 2.84 14.87
CA LYS A 106 -10.51 1.82 14.93
C LYS A 106 -11.20 0.46 14.97
N LEU A 107 -11.13 -0.29 13.88
CA LEU A 107 -11.52 -1.70 13.90
C LEU A 107 -10.49 -2.44 14.76
N LYS A 108 -10.95 -3.23 15.74
CA LYS A 108 -10.08 -4.17 16.44
C LYS A 108 -9.65 -5.23 15.42
N PRO A 109 -8.35 -5.42 15.18
CA PRO A 109 -7.91 -6.49 14.29
C PRO A 109 -8.32 -7.84 14.88
N GLN A 110 -8.98 -8.66 14.07
CA GLN A 110 -9.25 -10.04 14.45
C GLN A 110 -7.93 -10.83 14.34
N ARG A 111 -7.46 -11.37 15.47
CA ARG A 111 -6.24 -12.18 15.53
C ARG A 111 -6.54 -13.56 14.95
N LEU A 112 -6.33 -13.71 13.65
CA LEU A 112 -6.35 -15.02 13.00
C LEU A 112 -4.96 -15.67 13.16
N LYS A 113 -4.92 -16.86 13.77
CA LYS A 113 -3.68 -17.64 13.97
C LYS A 113 -3.38 -18.45 12.71
N TRP A 114 -2.60 -17.88 11.81
CA TRP A 114 -2.11 -18.58 10.62
C TRP A 114 -0.70 -19.09 10.85
N GLN A 115 -0.37 -20.25 10.28
CA GLN A 115 0.97 -20.83 10.34
C GLN A 115 1.83 -20.39 9.15
N PRO A 116 3.17 -20.33 9.28
CA PRO A 116 4.06 -19.92 8.19
C PRO A 116 3.97 -20.80 6.93
N ASN A 117 3.62 -22.09 7.10
CA ASN A 117 3.45 -23.07 6.03
C ASN A 117 2.06 -23.03 5.36
N LEU A 118 1.27 -21.97 5.60
CA LEU A 118 -0.05 -21.78 4.98
C LEU A 118 -0.02 -21.89 3.44
N TRP A 119 1.10 -21.61 2.80
CA TRP A 119 1.24 -21.76 1.36
C TRP A 119 1.03 -23.20 0.88
N GLU A 120 1.27 -24.22 1.71
CA GLU A 120 1.10 -25.64 1.36
C GLU A 120 -0.36 -26.00 1.06
N SER A 121 -1.33 -25.26 1.62
CA SER A 121 -2.77 -25.52 1.40
C SER A 121 -3.28 -24.99 0.05
N PHE A 122 -2.46 -24.28 -0.73
CA PHE A 122 -2.87 -23.72 -2.01
C PHE A 122 -2.78 -24.79 -3.11
N SER A 123 -3.89 -25.00 -3.83
CA SER A 123 -3.98 -25.93 -4.96
C SER A 123 -3.20 -25.43 -6.19
N GLU A 124 -3.39 -24.17 -6.55
CA GLU A 124 -2.74 -23.55 -7.71
C GLU A 124 -1.27 -23.19 -7.43
N MET A 125 -0.36 -23.66 -8.29
CA MET A 125 1.09 -23.47 -8.11
C MET A 125 1.53 -22.00 -8.07
N THR A 126 0.95 -21.13 -8.91
CA THR A 126 1.27 -19.69 -8.92
C THR A 126 0.92 -19.03 -7.60
N SER A 127 -0.28 -19.28 -7.08
CA SER A 127 -0.77 -18.75 -5.81
C SER A 127 0.02 -19.32 -4.63
N ARG A 128 0.35 -20.62 -4.67
CA ARG A 128 1.25 -21.28 -3.70
C ARG A 128 2.59 -20.59 -3.62
N ILE A 129 3.28 -20.39 -4.75
CA ILE A 129 4.59 -19.72 -4.80
C ILE A 129 4.48 -18.27 -4.32
N ILE A 130 3.42 -17.54 -4.70
CA ILE A 130 3.21 -16.16 -4.24
C ILE A 130 3.02 -16.10 -2.72
N MET A 131 2.27 -17.03 -2.12
CA MET A 131 2.13 -17.10 -0.66
C MET A 131 3.47 -17.45 0.00
N ALA A 132 4.16 -18.48 -0.51
CA ALA A 132 5.44 -18.94 0.02
C ALA A 132 6.50 -17.83 0.00
N LEU A 133 6.60 -17.08 -1.10
CA LEU A 133 7.48 -15.91 -1.20
C LEU A 133 7.13 -14.81 -0.18
N GLN A 134 5.86 -14.63 0.17
CA GLN A 134 5.48 -13.63 1.18
C GLN A 134 5.75 -14.13 2.61
N THR A 135 5.55 -15.42 2.91
CA THR A 135 5.68 -15.96 4.27
C THR A 135 7.09 -16.44 4.62
N GLU A 136 7.89 -16.86 3.64
CA GLU A 136 9.26 -17.38 3.83
C GLU A 136 10.35 -16.37 3.47
N PHE A 137 10.01 -15.28 2.78
CA PHE A 137 10.94 -14.19 2.45
C PHE A 137 10.45 -12.81 2.87
N GLY A 138 9.22 -12.69 3.38
CA GLY A 138 8.69 -11.40 3.81
C GLY A 138 8.50 -10.42 2.65
N LEU A 139 8.20 -10.92 1.45
CA LEU A 139 7.95 -10.06 0.28
C LEU A 139 6.55 -9.48 0.27
N THR A 140 6.35 -8.37 -0.42
CA THR A 140 5.02 -7.94 -0.83
C THR A 140 4.52 -8.78 -2.01
N PHE A 141 3.21 -8.80 -2.25
CA PHE A 141 2.64 -9.39 -3.48
C PHE A 141 3.31 -8.84 -4.74
N SER A 142 3.54 -7.52 -4.81
CA SER A 142 4.17 -6.89 -5.98
C SER A 142 5.59 -7.38 -6.18
N GLU A 143 6.39 -7.46 -5.12
CA GLU A 143 7.75 -7.99 -5.19
C GLU A 143 7.72 -9.46 -5.62
N ALA A 144 6.88 -10.29 -5.01
CA ALA A 144 6.78 -11.72 -5.29
C ALA A 144 6.55 -12.01 -6.79
N ILE A 145 5.64 -11.27 -7.44
CA ILE A 145 5.34 -11.50 -8.86
C ILE A 145 6.39 -10.92 -9.83
N HIS A 146 7.23 -9.99 -9.38
CA HIS A 146 8.27 -9.33 -10.19
C HIS A 146 9.67 -9.90 -9.98
N ILE A 147 9.88 -10.81 -9.01
CA ILE A 147 11.14 -11.53 -8.90
C ILE A 147 11.42 -12.25 -10.21
N LYS A 148 12.56 -11.91 -10.81
CA LYS A 148 13.23 -12.65 -11.88
C LYS A 148 14.28 -13.59 -11.27
N PRO A 149 14.08 -14.92 -11.26
CA PRO A 149 15.04 -15.88 -10.72
C PRO A 149 16.46 -15.70 -11.25
N GLY A 150 16.62 -15.54 -12.58
CA GLY A 150 17.93 -15.39 -13.20
C GLY A 150 18.72 -14.12 -12.81
N VAL A 151 18.05 -13.15 -12.18
CA VAL A 151 18.68 -11.87 -11.75
C VAL A 151 18.84 -11.82 -10.23
N HIS A 152 17.76 -12.10 -9.51
CA HIS A 152 17.66 -11.81 -8.08
C HIS A 152 18.12 -12.98 -7.19
N ILE A 153 18.04 -14.22 -7.67
CA ILE A 153 18.47 -15.38 -6.89
C ILE A 153 19.98 -15.51 -7.00
N LYS A 154 20.65 -15.51 -5.84
CA LYS A 154 22.08 -15.78 -5.70
C LYS A 154 22.24 -16.97 -4.75
N GLU A 155 23.41 -17.61 -4.80
CA GLU A 155 23.71 -18.88 -4.11
C GLU A 155 23.24 -18.94 -2.64
N HIS A 156 23.41 -17.84 -1.88
CA HIS A 156 23.06 -17.78 -0.45
C HIS A 156 22.09 -16.66 -0.09
N LYS A 157 21.53 -15.94 -1.07
CA LYS A 157 20.65 -14.80 -0.80
C LYS A 157 19.73 -14.47 -1.96
N LEU A 158 18.57 -13.93 -1.63
CA LEU A 158 17.70 -13.23 -2.56
C LEU A 158 18.06 -11.74 -2.56
N SER A 159 18.55 -11.23 -3.68
CA SER A 159 18.94 -9.83 -3.86
C SER A 159 17.86 -9.08 -4.64
N LEU A 160 17.10 -8.23 -3.96
CA LEU A 160 16.01 -7.45 -4.54
C LEU A 160 16.52 -6.07 -4.94
N THR A 161 16.21 -5.66 -6.17
CA THR A 161 16.62 -4.36 -6.69
C THR A 161 15.52 -3.31 -6.51
N ARG A 162 15.90 -2.03 -6.54
CA ARG A 162 15.05 -0.84 -6.40
C ARG A 162 13.88 -0.79 -7.38
N GLU A 163 13.99 -1.45 -8.53
CA GLU A 163 12.92 -1.46 -9.54
C GLU A 163 11.73 -2.32 -9.11
N ILE A 164 11.95 -3.35 -8.29
CA ILE A 164 10.88 -4.27 -7.84
C ILE A 164 10.49 -4.04 -6.39
N THR A 165 11.37 -3.45 -5.58
CA THR A 165 11.10 -3.24 -4.15
C THR A 165 10.06 -2.15 -3.91
N PHE A 166 9.17 -2.39 -2.95
CA PHE A 166 8.02 -1.48 -2.71
C PHE A 166 8.43 -0.08 -2.23
N ASN A 167 9.65 0.05 -1.71
CA ASN A 167 10.22 1.29 -1.18
C ASN A 167 11.33 1.85 -2.09
N SER A 168 11.59 1.22 -3.25
CA SER A 168 12.64 1.58 -4.20
C SER A 168 14.05 1.62 -3.60
N VAL A 169 14.33 0.71 -2.66
CA VAL A 169 15.65 0.54 -2.04
C VAL A 169 16.11 -0.90 -2.23
N ASP A 170 17.33 -1.06 -2.74
CA ASP A 170 17.98 -2.37 -2.88
C ASP A 170 18.07 -3.05 -1.49
N ARG A 171 17.73 -4.33 -1.40
CA ARG A 171 17.86 -5.09 -0.16
C ARG A 171 18.09 -6.56 -0.41
N THR A 172 18.65 -7.25 0.58
CA THR A 172 18.95 -8.68 0.48
C THR A 172 18.27 -9.46 1.59
N ILE A 173 17.83 -10.67 1.27
CA ILE A 173 17.28 -11.62 2.24
C ILE A 173 18.14 -12.89 2.19
N PRO A 174 18.80 -13.27 3.30
CA PRO A 174 19.60 -14.50 3.36
C PRO A 174 18.73 -15.77 3.19
N LEU A 175 19.29 -16.78 2.53
CA LEU A 175 18.73 -18.13 2.53
C LEU A 175 19.20 -18.85 3.80
N ARG A 176 18.26 -19.13 4.69
CA ARG A 176 18.50 -19.71 6.02
C ARG A 176 18.08 -21.17 6.15
N ASN A 177 17.22 -21.66 5.26
CA ASN A 177 16.70 -23.03 5.33
C ASN A 177 16.48 -23.64 3.94
N GLU A 178 16.33 -24.96 3.91
CA GLU A 178 16.11 -25.72 2.67
C GLU A 178 14.75 -25.40 2.02
N ILE A 179 13.72 -25.06 2.81
CA ILE A 179 12.40 -24.68 2.30
C ILE A 179 12.51 -23.46 1.37
N GLN A 180 13.31 -22.45 1.76
CA GLN A 180 13.57 -21.27 0.92
C GLN A 180 14.25 -21.65 -0.39
N LYS A 181 15.21 -22.59 -0.38
CA LYS A 181 15.86 -23.07 -1.61
C LYS A 181 14.88 -23.80 -2.53
N ILE A 182 14.01 -24.65 -1.96
CA ILE A 182 12.98 -25.38 -2.71
C ILE A 182 12.01 -24.40 -3.38
N ILE A 183 11.48 -23.41 -2.64
CA ILE A 183 10.56 -22.39 -3.17
C ILE A 183 11.19 -21.64 -4.36
N LEU A 184 12.47 -21.28 -4.24
CA LEU A 184 13.20 -20.57 -5.29
C LEU A 184 13.46 -21.45 -6.52
N SER A 185 13.78 -22.73 -6.32
CA SER A 185 13.87 -23.73 -7.41
C SER A 185 12.54 -23.90 -8.12
N ASP A 186 11.42 -23.99 -7.38
CA ASP A 186 10.09 -24.15 -7.96
C ASP A 186 9.67 -22.92 -8.77
N LEU A 187 10.00 -21.72 -8.28
CA LEU A 187 9.83 -20.48 -9.03
C LEU A 187 10.65 -20.50 -10.33
N GLU A 188 11.92 -20.91 -10.28
CA GLU A 188 12.78 -20.99 -11.45
C GLU A 188 12.24 -21.96 -12.50
N LYS A 189 11.82 -23.16 -12.07
CA LYS A 189 11.21 -24.19 -12.93
C LYS A 189 9.91 -23.70 -13.56
N LEU A 190 9.04 -23.03 -12.80
CA LEU A 190 7.75 -22.56 -13.29
C LEU A 190 7.88 -21.44 -14.32
N THR A 191 8.87 -20.57 -14.16
CA THR A 191 8.99 -19.32 -14.94
C THR A 191 10.11 -19.34 -15.98
N ASN A 192 10.87 -20.43 -16.08
CA ASN A 192 12.07 -20.53 -16.90
C ASN A 192 12.99 -19.31 -16.71
N ARG A 193 13.31 -19.01 -15.45
CA ARG A 193 14.13 -17.87 -15.00
C ARG A 193 13.55 -16.46 -15.20
N GLN A 194 12.34 -16.32 -15.72
CA GLN A 194 11.65 -15.02 -15.85
C GLN A 194 10.81 -14.70 -14.62
N SER A 195 10.18 -13.52 -14.57
CA SER A 195 9.22 -13.22 -13.49
C SER A 195 7.85 -13.82 -13.76
N LEU A 196 7.09 -14.13 -12.69
CA LEU A 196 5.71 -14.62 -12.81
C LEU A 196 4.87 -13.67 -13.67
N VAL A 197 5.02 -12.36 -13.49
CA VAL A 197 4.24 -11.36 -14.22
C VAL A 197 4.54 -11.35 -15.72
N GLN A 198 5.76 -11.67 -16.12
CA GLN A 198 6.13 -11.81 -17.54
C GLN A 198 5.47 -13.03 -18.17
N PHE A 199 5.32 -14.12 -17.41
CA PHE A 199 4.76 -15.38 -17.92
C PHE A 199 3.22 -15.40 -17.94
N PHE A 200 2.57 -14.93 -16.86
CA PHE A 200 1.12 -15.07 -16.69
C PHE A 200 0.33 -13.76 -16.85
N SER A 201 0.98 -12.60 -17.01
CA SER A 201 0.40 -11.25 -16.92
C SER A 201 -0.08 -10.87 -15.51
N TYR A 202 -0.02 -9.56 -15.20
CA TYR A 202 -0.44 -9.03 -13.89
C TYR A 202 -1.92 -9.31 -13.59
N LYS A 203 -2.81 -9.11 -14.57
CA LYS A 203 -4.26 -9.24 -14.37
C LYS A 203 -4.64 -10.67 -13.98
N ARG A 204 -4.09 -11.66 -14.69
CA ARG A 204 -4.34 -13.08 -14.40
C ARG A 204 -3.83 -13.46 -13.02
N LEU A 205 -2.58 -13.13 -12.69
CA LEU A 205 -2.01 -13.43 -11.38
C LEU A 205 -2.82 -12.80 -10.26
N LYS A 206 -3.28 -11.56 -10.43
CA LYS A 206 -4.06 -10.88 -9.40
C LYS A 206 -5.42 -11.53 -9.20
N LEU A 207 -6.07 -11.98 -10.28
CA LEU A 207 -7.35 -12.68 -10.21
C LEU A 207 -7.17 -14.05 -9.55
N SER A 208 -6.23 -14.87 -10.03
CA SER A 208 -5.99 -16.22 -9.49
C SER A 208 -5.59 -16.17 -8.01
N TRP A 209 -4.72 -15.22 -7.63
CA TRP A 209 -4.38 -14.95 -6.24
C TRP A 209 -5.60 -14.63 -5.38
N ASN A 210 -6.45 -13.71 -5.82
CA ASN A 210 -7.64 -13.34 -5.07
C ASN A 210 -8.63 -14.52 -4.95
N HIS A 211 -8.78 -15.31 -6.01
CA HIS A 211 -9.62 -16.51 -6.00
C HIS A 211 -9.10 -17.55 -4.99
N ALA A 212 -7.80 -17.86 -5.01
CA ALA A 212 -7.20 -18.80 -4.08
C ALA A 212 -7.32 -18.35 -2.62
N LEU A 213 -7.22 -17.04 -2.35
CA LEU A 213 -7.48 -16.51 -1.01
C LEU A 213 -8.94 -16.67 -0.60
N ILE A 214 -9.90 -16.44 -1.50
CA ILE A 214 -11.33 -16.61 -1.21
C ILE A 214 -11.67 -18.07 -0.93
N GLU A 215 -11.14 -19.00 -1.74
CA GLU A 215 -11.36 -20.44 -1.61
C GLU A 215 -10.95 -20.98 -0.22
N LEU A 216 -9.90 -20.40 0.37
CA LEU A 216 -9.38 -20.77 1.68
C LEU A 216 -9.93 -19.92 2.84
N ASP A 217 -10.94 -19.07 2.58
CA ASP A 217 -11.50 -18.08 3.53
C ASP A 217 -10.44 -17.15 4.15
N ILE A 218 -9.47 -16.75 3.33
CA ILE A 218 -8.34 -15.93 3.72
C ILE A 218 -8.58 -14.45 3.33
N PRO A 219 -8.35 -13.47 4.25
CA PRO A 219 -8.53 -12.06 3.93
C PRO A 219 -7.62 -11.52 2.81
N ILE A 220 -8.21 -11.09 1.69
CA ILE A 220 -7.50 -10.58 0.49
C ILE A 220 -6.56 -9.39 0.78
N LYS A 221 -6.94 -8.52 1.71
CA LYS A 221 -6.24 -7.26 2.00
C LYS A 221 -5.16 -7.40 3.08
N LYS A 222 -5.00 -8.58 3.67
CA LYS A 222 -4.02 -8.81 4.72
C LYS A 222 -2.62 -8.90 4.11
N SER A 223 -1.62 -8.37 4.80
CA SER A 223 -0.22 -8.60 4.45
C SER A 223 0.21 -9.93 5.06
N TRP A 224 0.92 -10.78 4.32
CA TRP A 224 1.41 -12.06 4.85
C TRP A 224 2.83 -11.98 5.39
N ARG A 225 3.46 -10.81 5.25
CA ARG A 225 4.83 -10.50 5.68
C ARG A 225 5.04 -10.64 7.18
N TYR A 226 3.96 -10.52 7.97
CA TYR A 226 4.04 -10.68 9.42
C TYR A 226 4.41 -12.10 9.84
N LEU A 227 4.05 -13.12 9.04
CA LEU A 227 4.41 -14.51 9.31
C LEU A 227 5.93 -14.69 9.23
N TYR A 228 6.53 -14.12 8.19
CA TYR A 228 7.99 -14.04 8.06
C TYR A 228 8.61 -13.30 9.25
N ALA A 229 8.09 -12.10 9.57
CA ALA A 229 8.60 -11.27 10.65
C ALA A 229 8.60 -12.01 11.99
N LYS A 230 7.49 -12.68 12.34
CA LYS A 230 7.38 -13.46 13.59
C LYS A 230 8.34 -14.64 13.61
N LYS A 231 8.39 -15.43 12.54
CA LYS A 231 9.27 -16.59 12.40
C LYS A 231 10.74 -16.18 12.54
N MET A 232 11.16 -15.15 11.82
CA MET A 232 12.54 -14.65 11.85
C MET A 232 12.87 -13.94 13.15
N TYR A 233 11.93 -13.23 13.76
CA TYR A 233 12.14 -12.64 15.09
C TYR A 233 12.45 -13.73 16.12
N GLN A 234 11.65 -14.80 16.17
CA GLN A 234 11.90 -15.93 17.07
C GLN A 234 13.24 -16.62 16.81
N TYR A 235 13.62 -16.78 15.54
CA TYR A 235 14.88 -17.40 15.14
C TYR A 235 16.11 -16.54 15.48
N LEU A 236 16.06 -15.23 15.20
CA LEU A 236 17.20 -14.32 15.34
C LEU A 236 17.35 -13.75 16.75
N LEU A 237 16.27 -13.64 17.53
CA LEU A 237 16.29 -13.07 18.88
C LEU A 237 17.33 -13.72 19.80
N PRO A 238 17.44 -15.06 19.92
CA PRO A 238 18.45 -15.67 20.78
C PRO A 238 19.89 -15.48 20.27
N ILE A 239 20.07 -15.16 18.98
CA ILE A 239 21.39 -15.05 18.33
C ILE A 239 21.93 -13.61 18.41
N LEU A 240 21.07 -12.63 18.15
CA LEU A 240 21.46 -11.23 17.95
C LEU A 240 20.97 -10.30 19.08
N GLY A 241 20.02 -10.76 19.89
CA GLY A 241 19.28 -9.91 20.83
C GLY A 241 18.30 -8.96 20.12
N ASN A 242 17.39 -8.40 20.90
CA ASN A 242 16.19 -7.70 20.38
C ASN A 242 16.51 -6.56 19.40
N TYR A 243 17.45 -5.68 19.76
CA TYR A 243 17.75 -4.49 18.96
C TYR A 243 18.27 -4.85 17.56
N GLN A 244 19.28 -5.72 17.49
CA GLN A 244 19.86 -6.15 16.22
C GLN A 244 18.88 -6.99 15.40
N THR A 245 18.10 -7.88 16.04
CA THR A 245 17.02 -8.61 15.36
C THR A 245 16.03 -7.65 14.70
N CYS A 246 15.60 -6.60 15.40
CA CYS A 246 14.70 -5.61 14.82
C CYS A 246 15.32 -4.91 13.61
N LEU A 247 16.59 -4.50 13.67
CA LEU A 247 17.28 -3.86 12.54
C LEU A 247 17.35 -4.79 11.32
N VAL A 248 17.76 -6.05 11.52
CA VAL A 248 17.82 -7.04 10.44
C VAL A 248 16.45 -7.24 9.79
N LEU A 249 15.39 -7.37 10.60
CA LEU A 249 14.03 -7.52 10.07
C LEU A 249 13.56 -6.26 9.33
N GLN A 250 13.92 -5.07 9.81
CA GLN A 250 13.60 -3.82 9.13
C GLN A 250 14.25 -3.76 7.75
N ASP A 251 15.51 -4.19 7.65
CA ASP A 251 16.26 -4.22 6.39
C ASP A 251 15.70 -5.28 5.44
N GLU A 252 15.49 -6.51 5.89
CA GLU A 252 14.97 -7.62 5.06
C GLU A 252 13.54 -7.35 4.56
N LEU A 253 12.71 -6.74 5.40
CA LEU A 253 11.36 -6.31 5.03
C LEU A 253 11.35 -4.94 4.33
N GLY A 254 12.47 -4.22 4.24
CA GLY A 254 12.52 -2.88 3.67
C GLY A 254 11.63 -1.84 4.38
N ILE A 255 11.37 -2.00 5.68
CA ILE A 255 10.49 -1.12 6.47
C ILE A 255 11.31 -0.16 7.34
N LYS A 256 11.14 1.15 7.13
CA LYS A 256 11.81 2.17 7.95
C LYS A 256 11.16 2.38 9.33
N SER A 257 9.88 2.06 9.45
CA SER A 257 9.07 2.35 10.63
C SER A 257 9.10 1.20 11.65
N ARG A 258 9.59 1.50 12.86
CA ARG A 258 9.50 0.58 14.01
C ARG A 258 8.06 0.22 14.35
N ASN A 259 7.12 1.15 14.17
CA ASN A 259 5.69 0.89 14.41
C ASN A 259 5.12 -0.14 13.42
N THR A 260 5.61 -0.14 12.17
CA THR A 260 5.21 -1.14 11.17
C THR A 260 5.74 -2.52 11.55
N LEU A 261 7.01 -2.62 11.95
CA LEU A 261 7.57 -3.88 12.44
C LEU A 261 6.83 -4.38 13.67
N TRP A 262 6.57 -3.50 14.64
CA TRP A 262 5.82 -3.82 15.85
C TRP A 262 4.43 -4.37 15.51
N THR A 263 3.75 -3.76 14.54
CA THR A 263 2.44 -4.24 14.07
C THR A 263 2.54 -5.66 13.53
N TYR A 264 3.56 -5.98 12.72
CA TYR A 264 3.76 -7.35 12.22
C TYR A 264 4.06 -8.35 13.35
N LEU A 265 4.87 -7.96 14.34
CA LEU A 265 5.17 -8.85 15.46
C LEU A 265 3.95 -9.12 16.37
N HIS A 266 2.96 -8.22 16.38
CA HIS A 266 1.78 -8.28 17.27
C HIS A 266 0.45 -8.49 16.54
N GLU A 267 0.49 -8.84 15.24
CA GLU A 267 -0.69 -9.05 14.38
C GLU A 267 -1.56 -10.25 14.80
#